data_AF-A0A388M9K5-F1
#
_entry.id   AF-A0A388M9K5-F1
#
_cell.length_a   1.000
_cell.length_b   1.000
_cell.length_c   1.000
_cell.angle_alpha   90.00
_cell.angle_beta   90.00
_cell.angle_gamma   90.00
#
_symmetry.space_group_name_H-M   'P 1'
#
loop_
_entity.id
_entity.type
_entity.pdbx_description
1 polymer ?
#
loop_
_entity_poly.entity_id
_entity_poly.type
_entity_poly.pdbx_seq_one_letter_code
_entity_poly.pdbx_strand_id
1 'polypeptide(L)'
;MLETYRQTIRYEGVLGLYKGFGTVVMGTIPARAVYLGTLEATKSVVLKVTMKMGVPEATSAGLSNGIAGLVASRLTQTVIVPADVVSQRLMVQDGRGMTHYQNGIHAVREIFHKDGLRGLYRGSGMSILTYGPSSGVWWGSYGMTQRKIWRMLQRDCGHPLCSAGAVEHPHQHLVVTVQAASGLCAGAVSAVVTTPLDVVKTWFQVLENKEGGKPSIAATVRTLMREDGWRGFYRGLIPR
;
A
#
# COMPACT_ATOMS: atom_id res chain seq x y z
N MET A 1 -15.39 16.13 -8.99
CA MET A 1 -15.25 15.69 -7.57
C MET A 1 -16.54 15.87 -6.81
N LEU A 2 -16.99 17.10 -6.51
CA LEU A 2 -18.26 17.32 -5.79
C LEU A 2 -19.47 16.78 -6.56
N GLU A 3 -19.49 16.92 -7.88
CA GLU A 3 -20.54 16.36 -8.73
C GLU A 3 -20.52 14.82 -8.74
N THR A 4 -19.33 14.22 -8.85
CA THR A 4 -19.15 12.76 -8.80
C THR A 4 -19.58 12.21 -7.45
N TYR A 5 -19.16 12.85 -6.36
CA TYR A 5 -19.57 12.51 -4.99
C TYR A 5 -21.09 12.60 -4.81
N ARG A 6 -21.70 13.69 -5.28
CA ARG A 6 -23.15 13.90 -5.24
C ARG A 6 -23.90 12.90 -6.11
N GLN A 7 -23.36 12.51 -7.27
CA GLN A 7 -23.91 11.47 -8.12
C GLN A 7 -23.82 10.09 -7.45
N THR A 8 -22.67 9.72 -6.88
CA THR A 8 -22.52 8.44 -6.15
C THR A 8 -23.52 8.34 -5.00
N ILE A 9 -23.69 9.39 -4.20
CA ILE A 9 -24.69 9.39 -3.12
C ILE A 9 -26.12 9.29 -3.67
N ARG A 10 -26.40 9.94 -4.80
CA ARG A 10 -27.75 9.95 -5.39
C ARG A 10 -28.11 8.62 -6.08
N TYR A 11 -27.15 7.93 -6.68
CA TYR A 11 -27.37 6.68 -7.42
C TYR A 11 -27.12 5.42 -6.58
N GLU A 12 -26.19 5.45 -5.63
CA GLU A 12 -25.79 4.29 -4.83
C GLU A 12 -26.05 4.44 -3.32
N GLY A 13 -26.44 5.62 -2.86
CA GLY A 13 -26.59 5.94 -1.45
C GLY A 13 -25.25 6.11 -0.73
N VAL A 14 -25.33 6.42 0.57
CA VAL A 14 -24.16 6.61 1.45
C VAL A 14 -23.33 5.32 1.60
N LEU A 15 -23.98 4.16 1.49
CA LEU A 15 -23.32 2.85 1.54
C LEU A 15 -22.49 2.53 0.30
N GLY A 16 -22.75 3.19 -0.84
CA GLY A 16 -21.92 3.07 -2.05
C GLY A 16 -20.46 3.45 -1.82
N LEU A 17 -20.21 4.42 -0.92
CA LEU A 17 -18.86 4.88 -0.56
C LEU A 17 -18.02 3.82 0.18
N TYR A 18 -18.66 2.80 0.75
CA TYR A 18 -18.00 1.72 1.48
C TYR A 18 -17.90 0.41 0.68
N LYS A 19 -18.27 0.42 -0.60
CA LYS A 19 -18.12 -0.75 -1.47
C LYS A 19 -16.66 -1.20 -1.52
N GLY A 20 -16.43 -2.50 -1.29
CA GLY A 20 -15.10 -3.09 -1.22
C GLY A 20 -14.41 -2.99 0.14
N PHE A 21 -14.81 -2.09 1.05
CA PHE A 21 -14.20 -1.96 2.38
C PHE A 21 -14.30 -3.26 3.19
N GLY A 22 -15.47 -3.89 3.20
CA GLY A 22 -15.67 -5.17 3.90
C GLY A 22 -14.77 -6.30 3.39
N THR A 23 -14.49 -6.33 2.08
CA THR A 23 -13.59 -7.33 1.48
C THR A 23 -12.13 -7.09 1.88
N VAL A 24 -11.70 -5.83 1.95
CA VAL A 24 -10.37 -5.46 2.47
C VAL A 24 -10.23 -5.84 3.94
N VAL A 25 -11.23 -5.53 4.78
CA VAL A 25 -11.19 -5.88 6.21
C VAL A 25 -11.12 -7.39 6.40
N MET A 26 -11.93 -8.16 5.67
CA MET A 26 -11.91 -9.61 5.73
C MET A 26 -10.57 -10.21 5.27
N GLY A 27 -9.88 -9.60 4.30
CA GLY A 27 -8.57 -10.06 3.81
C GLY A 27 -7.39 -9.64 4.70
N THR A 28 -7.46 -8.48 5.33
CA THR A 28 -6.36 -7.93 6.14
C THR A 28 -6.19 -8.65 7.47
N ILE A 29 -7.26 -9.08 8.13
CA ILE A 29 -7.19 -9.79 9.43
C ILE A 29 -6.40 -11.11 9.33
N PRO A 30 -6.73 -12.05 8.41
CA PRO A 30 -5.93 -13.26 8.22
C PRO A 30 -4.51 -12.97 7.74
N ALA A 31 -4.34 -11.97 6.86
CA ALA A 31 -3.03 -11.58 6.36
C ALA A 31 -2.10 -11.11 7.49
N ARG A 32 -2.61 -10.36 8.47
CA ARG A 32 -1.84 -9.92 9.64
C ARG A 32 -1.43 -11.11 10.52
N ALA A 33 -2.31 -12.07 10.72
CA ALA A 33 -1.99 -13.29 11.47
C ALA A 33 -0.88 -14.12 10.78
N VAL A 34 -0.99 -14.31 9.46
CA VAL A 34 0.03 -14.99 8.66
C VAL A 34 1.36 -14.24 8.67
N TYR A 35 1.33 -12.91 8.58
CA TYR A 35 2.53 -12.07 8.63
C TYR A 35 3.27 -12.24 9.94
N LEU A 36 2.59 -12.05 11.08
CA LEU A 36 3.20 -12.15 12.41
C LEU A 36 3.72 -13.57 12.68
N GLY A 37 2.92 -14.60 12.39
CA GLY A 37 3.35 -15.98 12.58
C GLY A 37 4.56 -16.36 11.73
N THR A 38 4.59 -15.93 10.47
CA THR A 38 5.73 -16.17 9.57
C THR A 38 6.97 -15.38 10.00
N LEU A 39 6.78 -14.15 10.48
CA LEU A 39 7.86 -13.29 10.94
C LEU A 39 8.52 -13.91 12.18
N GLU A 40 7.75 -14.33 13.18
CA GLU A 40 8.27 -14.96 14.39
C GLU A 40 8.94 -16.31 14.11
N ALA A 41 8.34 -17.14 13.25
CA ALA A 41 8.90 -18.42 12.85
C ALA A 41 10.24 -18.25 12.11
N THR A 42 10.27 -17.36 11.11
CA THR A 42 11.49 -17.13 10.31
C THR A 42 12.57 -16.46 11.13
N LYS A 43 12.21 -15.50 11.99
CA LYS A 43 13.16 -14.83 12.89
C LYS A 43 13.81 -15.83 13.85
N SER A 44 13.03 -16.75 14.41
CA SER A 44 13.50 -17.81 15.30
C SER A 44 14.47 -18.78 14.62
N VAL A 45 14.24 -19.10 13.34
CA VAL A 45 15.13 -19.97 12.55
C VAL A 45 16.42 -19.23 12.20
N VAL A 46 16.33 -18.00 11.70
CA VAL A 46 17.51 -17.24 11.25
C VAL A 46 18.39 -16.86 12.43
N LEU A 47 17.84 -16.43 13.57
CA LEU A 47 18.62 -16.16 14.78
C LEU A 47 19.42 -17.38 15.25
N LYS A 48 18.80 -18.57 15.29
CA LYS A 48 19.48 -19.82 15.67
C LYS A 48 20.63 -20.19 14.73
N VAL A 49 20.43 -19.97 13.42
CA VAL A 49 21.44 -20.24 12.39
C VAL A 49 22.59 -19.24 12.45
N THR A 50 22.29 -17.96 12.64
CA THR A 50 23.30 -16.89 12.66
C THR A 50 24.12 -16.87 13.95
N MET A 51 23.53 -17.21 15.10
CA MET A 51 24.27 -17.41 16.36
C MET A 51 25.20 -18.63 16.30
N LYS A 52 24.80 -19.71 15.61
CA LYS A 52 25.69 -20.86 15.35
C LYS A 52 26.88 -20.53 14.45
N MET A 53 26.78 -19.48 13.63
CA MET A 53 27.87 -19.02 12.75
C MET A 53 28.80 -17.99 13.41
N GLY A 54 28.61 -17.67 14.70
CA GLY A 54 29.51 -16.77 15.44
C GLY A 54 29.42 -15.29 15.02
N VAL A 55 28.33 -14.88 14.37
CA VAL A 55 28.13 -13.52 13.88
C VAL A 55 27.75 -12.58 15.04
N PRO A 56 28.24 -11.33 15.08
CA PRO A 56 27.90 -10.35 16.11
C PRO A 56 26.39 -10.16 16.31
N GLU A 57 25.96 -9.99 17.56
CA GLU A 57 24.54 -9.94 17.97
C GLU A 57 23.74 -8.83 17.26
N ALA A 58 24.36 -7.68 17.00
CA ALA A 58 23.73 -6.61 16.25
C ALA A 58 23.49 -6.97 14.76
N THR A 59 24.43 -7.68 14.15
CA THR A 59 24.35 -8.12 12.75
C THR A 59 23.38 -9.29 12.60
N SER A 60 23.32 -10.19 13.59
CA SER A 60 22.37 -11.31 13.61
C SER A 60 20.92 -10.85 13.79
N ALA A 61 20.68 -9.85 14.64
CA ALA A 61 19.39 -9.21 14.78
C ALA A 61 18.97 -8.47 13.50
N GLY A 62 19.88 -7.75 12.86
CA GLY A 62 19.61 -7.07 11.58
C GLY A 62 19.28 -8.05 10.45
N LEU A 63 20.09 -9.09 10.28
CA LEU A 63 19.91 -10.09 9.23
C LEU A 63 18.64 -10.94 9.43
N SER A 64 18.38 -11.35 10.68
CA SER A 64 17.16 -12.11 11.01
C SER A 64 15.89 -11.32 10.77
N ASN A 65 15.83 -10.05 11.19
CA ASN A 65 14.68 -9.20 10.92
C ASN A 65 14.51 -8.92 9.41
N GLY A 66 15.61 -8.75 8.67
CA GLY A 66 15.57 -8.55 7.22
C GLY A 66 15.03 -9.77 6.46
N ILE A 67 15.60 -10.95 6.70
CA ILE A 67 15.19 -12.20 6.04
C ILE A 67 13.77 -12.58 6.47
N ALA A 68 13.47 -12.51 7.77
CA ALA A 68 12.13 -12.78 8.28
C ALA A 68 11.09 -11.83 7.68
N GLY A 69 11.43 -10.54 7.56
CA GLY A 69 10.58 -9.55 6.92
C GLY A 69 10.28 -9.88 5.46
N LEU A 70 11.29 -10.31 4.68
CA LEU A 70 11.12 -10.66 3.27
C LEU A 70 10.24 -11.92 3.09
N VAL A 71 10.52 -12.98 3.85
CA VAL A 71 9.77 -14.24 3.78
C VAL A 71 8.32 -14.04 4.25
N ALA A 72 8.13 -13.33 5.37
CA ALA A 72 6.81 -12.98 5.88
C ALA A 72 6.02 -12.13 4.90
N SER A 73 6.66 -11.12 4.30
CA SER A 73 6.01 -10.26 3.30
C SER A 73 5.58 -11.07 2.08
N ARG A 74 6.40 -12.02 1.61
CA ARG A 74 6.08 -12.83 0.43
C ARG A 74 4.89 -13.75 0.67
N LEU A 75 4.84 -14.42 1.81
CA LEU A 75 3.74 -15.32 2.16
C LEU A 75 2.44 -14.57 2.43
N THR A 76 2.54 -13.41 3.09
CA THR A 76 1.40 -12.52 3.33
C THR A 76 0.81 -11.99 2.03
N GLN A 77 1.68 -11.62 1.07
CA GLN A 77 1.23 -11.12 -0.22
C GLN A 77 0.38 -12.14 -0.98
N THR A 78 0.67 -13.44 -0.89
CA THR A 78 -0.14 -14.48 -1.55
C THR A 78 -1.59 -14.50 -1.04
N VAL A 79 -1.82 -14.16 0.23
CA VAL A 79 -3.15 -14.15 0.86
C VAL A 79 -3.89 -12.83 0.64
N ILE A 80 -3.18 -11.70 0.71
CA ILE A 80 -3.81 -10.37 0.64
C ILE A 80 -4.12 -9.94 -0.80
N VAL A 81 -3.25 -10.30 -1.74
CA VAL A 81 -3.37 -9.93 -3.16
C VAL A 81 -4.73 -10.30 -3.77
N PRO A 82 -5.29 -11.51 -3.59
CA PRO A 82 -6.60 -11.82 -4.15
C PRO A 82 -7.72 -10.99 -3.50
N ALA A 83 -7.62 -10.68 -2.20
CA ALA A 83 -8.59 -9.81 -1.53
C ALA A 83 -8.51 -8.37 -2.05
N ASP A 84 -7.31 -7.86 -2.32
CA ASP A 84 -7.10 -6.54 -2.92
C ASP A 84 -7.69 -6.46 -4.33
N VAL A 85 -7.43 -7.47 -5.18
CA VAL A 85 -7.96 -7.52 -6.56
C VAL A 85 -9.49 -7.52 -6.56
N VAL A 86 -10.12 -8.30 -5.70
CA VAL A 86 -11.58 -8.35 -5.58
C VAL A 86 -12.13 -6.99 -5.12
N SER A 87 -11.51 -6.40 -4.10
CA SER A 87 -11.93 -5.10 -3.56
C SER A 87 -11.82 -3.99 -4.61
N GLN A 88 -10.73 -3.96 -5.38
CA GLN A 88 -10.53 -3.01 -6.46
C GLN A 88 -11.59 -3.17 -7.57
N ARG A 89 -11.90 -4.41 -7.98
CA ARG A 89 -12.97 -4.66 -8.96
C ARG A 89 -14.35 -4.26 -8.43
N LEU A 90 -14.61 -4.43 -7.13
CA LEU A 90 -15.84 -3.96 -6.49
C LEU A 90 -15.94 -2.43 -6.47
N MET A 91 -14.83 -1.73 -6.19
CA MET A 91 -14.76 -0.26 -6.11
C MET A 91 -14.90 0.43 -7.48
N VAL A 92 -14.55 -0.27 -8.57
CA VAL A 92 -14.61 0.28 -9.94
C VAL A 92 -15.90 -0.10 -10.68
N GLN A 93 -16.85 -0.76 -10.00
CA GLN A 93 -18.19 -0.96 -10.59
C GLN A 93 -18.88 0.38 -10.80
N ASP A 94 -18.91 0.82 -12.05
CA ASP A 94 -19.65 2.01 -12.46
C ASP A 94 -21.09 1.59 -12.81
N GLY A 95 -22.07 2.43 -12.46
CA GLY A 95 -23.52 2.19 -12.64
C GLY A 95 -23.99 2.03 -14.11
N ARG A 96 -23.08 1.78 -15.05
CA ARG A 96 -23.29 1.68 -16.51
C ARG A 96 -23.41 0.23 -17.02
N GLY A 97 -23.96 -0.68 -16.23
CA GLY A 97 -24.48 -1.96 -16.72
C GLY A 97 -23.46 -3.06 -17.03
N MET A 98 -22.18 -2.93 -16.64
CA MET A 98 -21.22 -4.03 -16.75
C MET A 98 -21.10 -4.78 -15.42
N THR A 99 -21.63 -6.01 -15.37
CA THR A 99 -21.55 -6.99 -14.26
C THR A 99 -21.70 -6.41 -12.85
N HIS A 100 -22.93 -6.41 -12.35
CA HIS A 100 -23.23 -6.02 -10.97
C HIS A 100 -22.78 -7.13 -10.01
N TYR A 101 -21.67 -6.93 -9.29
CA TYR A 101 -21.28 -7.83 -8.21
C TYR A 101 -21.93 -7.35 -6.91
N GLN A 102 -22.88 -8.13 -6.41
CA GLN A 102 -23.59 -7.82 -5.18
C GLN A 102 -22.72 -7.93 -3.93
N ASN A 103 -21.74 -8.85 -3.94
CA ASN A 103 -20.89 -9.19 -2.80
C ASN A 103 -19.47 -9.58 -3.24
N GLY A 104 -18.48 -9.42 -2.36
CA GLY A 104 -17.10 -9.86 -2.64
C GLY A 104 -16.97 -11.36 -2.92
N ILE A 105 -17.78 -12.19 -2.26
CA ILE A 105 -17.82 -13.64 -2.52
C ILE A 105 -18.40 -13.95 -3.91
N HIS A 106 -19.41 -13.17 -4.34
CA HIS A 106 -19.98 -13.28 -5.68
C HIS A 106 -18.96 -12.86 -6.74
N ALA A 107 -18.21 -11.79 -6.48
CA ALA A 107 -17.10 -11.38 -7.34
C ALA A 107 -16.02 -12.46 -7.45
N VAL A 108 -15.60 -13.07 -6.34
CA VAL A 108 -14.64 -14.18 -6.36
C VAL A 108 -15.13 -15.34 -7.22
N ARG A 109 -16.38 -15.79 -7.02
CA ARG A 109 -16.96 -16.93 -7.77
C ARG A 109 -17.02 -16.66 -9.27
N GLU A 110 -17.45 -15.46 -9.64
CA GLU A 110 -17.60 -15.03 -11.03
C GLU A 110 -16.24 -14.87 -11.73
N ILE A 111 -15.25 -14.29 -11.05
CA ILE A 111 -13.88 -14.18 -11.55
C ILE A 111 -13.26 -15.57 -11.73
N PHE A 112 -13.49 -16.46 -10.76
CA PHE A 112 -12.98 -17.82 -10.84
C PHE A 112 -13.60 -18.60 -12.01
N HIS A 113 -14.90 -18.41 -12.29
CA HIS A 113 -15.57 -19.04 -13.43
C HIS A 113 -15.14 -18.47 -14.79
N LYS A 114 -14.88 -17.16 -14.89
CA LYS A 114 -14.54 -16.49 -16.15
C LYS A 114 -13.05 -16.54 -16.50
N ASP A 115 -12.19 -16.23 -15.52
CA ASP A 115 -10.75 -16.03 -15.73
C ASP A 115 -9.87 -17.09 -15.02
N GLY A 116 -10.47 -17.96 -14.21
CA GLY A 116 -9.78 -18.97 -13.42
C GLY A 116 -8.86 -18.38 -12.33
N LEU A 117 -7.96 -19.23 -11.79
CA LEU A 117 -6.94 -18.82 -10.81
C LEU A 117 -6.03 -17.70 -11.34
N ARG A 118 -5.79 -17.68 -12.66
CA ARG A 118 -4.93 -16.68 -13.30
C ARG A 118 -5.59 -15.31 -13.33
N GLY A 119 -6.92 -15.22 -13.29
CA GLY A 119 -7.68 -13.98 -13.11
C GLY A 119 -7.52 -13.34 -11.74
N LEU A 120 -7.51 -14.17 -10.68
CA LEU A 120 -7.35 -13.72 -9.29
C LEU A 120 -5.96 -13.09 -9.03
N TYR A 121 -4.93 -13.59 -9.71
CA TYR A 121 -3.55 -13.09 -9.61
C TYR A 121 -3.13 -12.20 -10.79
N ARG A 122 -4.07 -11.82 -11.67
CA ARG A 122 -3.77 -10.95 -12.82
C ARG A 122 -3.66 -9.51 -12.33
N GLY A 123 -2.49 -8.90 -12.51
CA GLY A 123 -2.18 -7.55 -12.00
C GLY A 123 -1.45 -7.51 -10.66
N SER A 124 -1.26 -8.65 -9.99
CA SER A 124 -0.48 -8.75 -8.74
C SER A 124 0.98 -8.33 -8.92
N GLY A 125 1.58 -8.66 -10.07
CA GLY A 125 2.94 -8.21 -10.42
C GLY A 125 3.03 -6.68 -10.53
N MET A 126 2.01 -6.04 -11.09
CA MET A 126 1.88 -4.58 -11.16
C MET A 126 1.68 -3.95 -9.78
N SER A 127 0.86 -4.57 -8.91
CA SER A 127 0.72 -4.15 -7.51
C SER A 127 2.04 -4.23 -6.74
N ILE A 128 2.82 -5.30 -6.91
CA ILE A 128 4.13 -5.45 -6.25
C ILE A 128 5.13 -4.43 -6.81
N LEU A 129 5.16 -4.25 -8.13
CA LEU A 129 6.04 -3.30 -8.82
C LEU A 129 5.77 -1.84 -8.42
N THR A 130 4.53 -1.50 -8.07
CA THR A 130 4.14 -0.16 -7.62
C THR A 130 4.30 0.01 -6.11
N TYR A 131 4.02 -1.02 -5.32
CA TYR A 131 4.13 -0.98 -3.86
C TYR A 131 5.59 -0.85 -3.38
N GLY A 132 6.54 -1.50 -4.06
CA GLY A 132 7.97 -1.45 -3.69
C GLY A 132 8.54 -0.02 -3.72
N PRO A 133 8.51 0.67 -4.87
CA PRO A 133 8.94 2.06 -4.99
C PRO A 133 8.14 3.00 -4.08
N SER A 134 6.82 2.82 -4.00
CA SER A 134 5.94 3.64 -3.14
C SER A 134 6.32 3.55 -1.66
N SER A 135 6.55 2.33 -1.18
CA SER A 135 7.00 2.09 0.21
C SER A 135 8.37 2.71 0.47
N GLY A 136 9.31 2.58 -0.46
CA GLY A 136 10.64 3.17 -0.33
C GLY A 136 10.61 4.69 -0.23
N VAL A 137 9.80 5.35 -1.08
CA VAL A 137 9.63 6.80 -1.04
C VAL A 137 8.95 7.24 0.25
N TRP A 138 7.90 6.54 0.69
CA TRP A 138 7.20 6.87 1.93
C TRP A 138 8.10 6.77 3.16
N TRP A 139 8.76 5.62 3.37
CA TRP A 139 9.66 5.40 4.52
C TRP A 139 10.91 6.29 4.45
N GLY A 140 11.46 6.52 3.27
CA GLY A 140 12.61 7.41 3.07
C GLY A 140 12.26 8.86 3.39
N SER A 141 11.12 9.35 2.90
CA SER A 141 10.64 10.71 3.15
C SER A 141 10.22 10.90 4.61
N TYR A 142 9.58 9.90 5.21
CA TYR A 142 9.26 9.86 6.64
C TYR A 142 10.51 9.97 7.51
N GLY A 143 11.51 9.11 7.26
CA GLY A 143 12.77 9.12 8.03
C GLY A 143 13.56 10.43 7.85
N MET A 144 13.57 11.01 6.65
CA MET A 144 14.24 12.29 6.39
C MET A 144 13.55 13.46 7.10
N THR A 145 12.22 13.50 7.06
CA THR A 145 11.42 14.56 7.70
C THR A 145 11.50 14.46 9.21
N GLN A 146 11.39 13.25 9.77
CA GLN A 146 11.52 13.01 11.20
C GLN A 146 12.91 13.44 11.72
N ARG A 147 14.00 13.10 11.00
CA ARG A 147 15.36 13.54 11.35
C ARG A 147 15.52 15.05 11.31
N LYS A 148 14.91 15.74 10.33
CA LYS A 148 14.96 17.19 10.23
C LYS A 148 14.19 17.87 11.37
N ILE A 149 12.98 17.40 11.68
CA ILE A 149 12.16 17.98 12.76
C ILE A 149 12.86 17.79 14.12
N TRP A 150 13.43 16.62 14.39
CA TRP A 150 14.19 16.41 15.63
C TRP A 150 15.43 17.32 15.70
N ARG A 151 16.17 17.49 14.60
CA ARG A 151 17.34 18.40 14.58
C ARG A 151 16.96 19.87 14.77
N MET A 152 15.81 20.30 14.26
CA MET A 152 15.29 21.66 14.46
C MET A 152 14.89 21.87 15.93
N LEU A 153 14.15 20.91 16.51
CA LEU A 153 13.74 20.95 17.91
C LEU A 153 14.94 20.97 18.88
N GLN A 154 16.01 20.24 18.56
CA GLN A 154 17.27 20.28 19.31
C GLN A 154 18.01 21.63 19.19
N ARG A 155 17.83 22.36 18.09
CA ARG A 155 18.43 23.68 17.87
C ARG A 155 17.71 24.78 18.64
N ASP A 156 16.37 24.74 18.69
CA ASP A 156 15.56 25.75 19.37
C ASP A 156 15.57 25.57 20.91
N CYS A 157 15.74 24.35 21.41
CA CYS A 157 15.70 24.10 22.86
C CYS A 157 17.00 24.40 23.62
N GLY A 158 18.15 24.61 22.98
CA GLY A 158 19.38 25.15 23.60
C GLY A 158 19.89 24.52 24.92
N HIS A 159 19.34 23.39 25.38
CA HIS A 159 19.59 22.84 26.71
C HIS A 159 20.18 21.42 26.63
N PRO A 160 21.27 21.13 27.36
CA PRO A 160 21.99 19.84 27.32
C PRO A 160 21.26 18.70 28.06
N LEU A 161 19.93 18.61 27.95
CA LEU A 161 19.13 17.52 28.54
C LEU A 161 18.70 16.44 27.53
N CYS A 162 19.04 16.60 26.25
CA CYS A 162 18.67 15.63 25.21
C CYS A 162 19.89 14.93 24.59
N SER A 163 20.96 14.73 25.37
CA SER A 163 21.97 13.72 25.06
C SER A 163 21.39 12.35 25.37
N ALA A 164 21.45 11.48 24.36
CA ALA A 164 21.35 10.02 24.41
C ALA A 164 21.20 9.42 25.82
N GLY A 165 19.97 9.09 26.24
CA GLY A 165 19.76 8.14 27.34
C GLY A 165 18.79 8.52 28.47
N ALA A 166 18.31 9.75 28.58
CA ALA A 166 17.34 10.11 29.62
C ALA A 166 15.90 10.00 29.10
N VAL A 167 15.32 8.81 29.28
CA VAL A 167 13.88 8.64 29.38
C VAL A 167 13.44 9.27 30.70
N GLU A 168 12.75 10.40 30.65
CA GLU A 168 11.68 10.71 31.61
C GLU A 168 10.73 11.73 30.98
N HIS A 169 9.69 11.18 30.35
CA HIS A 169 8.48 11.82 29.81
C HIS A 169 8.63 13.10 28.98
N PRO A 170 9.13 13.03 27.74
CA PRO A 170 8.81 14.05 26.75
C PRO A 170 7.28 14.04 26.58
N HIS A 171 6.61 15.18 26.80
CA HIS A 171 5.15 15.37 26.63
C HIS A 171 4.65 14.50 25.47
N GLN A 172 3.79 13.50 25.73
CA GLN A 172 3.26 12.59 24.70
C GLN A 172 2.76 13.34 23.47
N HIS A 173 2.17 14.52 23.69
CA HIS A 173 1.71 15.44 22.65
C HIS A 173 2.82 15.88 21.70
N LEU A 174 4.03 16.17 22.17
CA LEU A 174 5.14 16.60 21.33
C LEU A 174 5.61 15.48 20.39
N VAL A 175 5.70 14.25 20.90
CA VAL A 175 6.05 13.07 20.09
C VAL A 175 4.96 12.80 19.04
N VAL A 176 3.69 12.90 19.43
CA VAL A 176 2.54 12.71 18.53
C VAL A 176 2.49 13.81 17.47
N THR A 177 2.72 15.08 17.81
CA THR A 177 2.73 16.20 16.85
C THR A 177 3.89 16.06 15.87
N VAL A 178 5.08 15.67 16.32
CA VAL A 178 6.23 15.43 15.44
C VAL A 178 5.95 14.27 14.49
N GLN A 179 5.39 13.17 14.98
CA GLN A 179 5.01 12.02 14.15
C GLN A 179 3.87 12.35 13.17
N ALA A 180 2.89 13.15 13.59
CA ALA A 180 1.79 13.59 12.74
C ALA A 180 2.29 14.53 11.63
N ALA A 181 3.13 15.51 11.97
CA ALA A 181 3.72 16.43 11.00
C ALA A 181 4.65 15.71 10.01
N SER A 182 5.50 14.80 10.50
CA SER A 182 6.36 13.99 9.63
C SER A 182 5.56 13.04 8.76
N GLY A 183 4.48 12.46 9.30
CA GLY A 183 3.55 11.60 8.57
C GLY A 183 2.81 12.35 7.46
N LEU A 184 2.31 13.55 7.72
CA LEU A 184 1.63 14.39 6.73
C LEU A 184 2.58 14.80 5.60
N CYS A 185 3.77 15.33 5.95
CA CYS A 185 4.78 15.72 4.96
C CYS A 185 5.27 14.53 4.13
N ALA A 186 5.53 13.38 4.77
CA ALA A 186 5.92 12.17 4.07
C ALA A 186 4.80 11.65 3.16
N GLY A 187 3.55 11.71 3.63
CA GLY A 187 2.37 11.37 2.86
C GLY A 187 2.22 12.24 1.61
N ALA A 188 2.33 13.56 1.74
CA ALA A 188 2.24 14.50 0.62
C ALA A 188 3.36 14.26 -0.41
N VAL A 189 4.61 14.13 0.03
CA VAL A 189 5.75 13.87 -0.87
C VAL A 189 5.62 12.50 -1.54
N SER A 190 5.23 11.48 -0.79
CA SER A 190 4.99 10.15 -1.34
C SER A 190 3.87 10.19 -2.38
N ALA A 191 2.76 10.86 -2.09
CA ALA A 191 1.65 10.99 -3.02
C ALA A 191 2.11 11.62 -4.35
N VAL A 192 2.85 12.72 -4.33
CA VAL A 192 3.35 13.38 -5.56
C VAL A 192 4.21 12.43 -6.40
N VAL A 193 5.07 11.63 -5.76
CA VAL A 193 5.99 10.72 -6.46
C VAL A 193 5.28 9.45 -6.93
N THR A 194 4.30 8.95 -6.19
CA THR A 194 3.66 7.65 -6.47
C THR A 194 2.38 7.76 -7.30
N THR A 195 1.76 8.93 -7.38
CA THR A 195 0.56 9.16 -8.19
C THR A 195 0.70 8.67 -9.64
N PRO A 196 1.79 8.94 -10.40
CA PRO A 196 1.92 8.42 -11.76
C PRO A 196 1.92 6.88 -11.82
N LEU A 197 2.53 6.22 -10.85
CA LEU A 197 2.56 4.76 -10.73
C LEU A 197 1.16 4.21 -10.39
N ASP A 198 0.44 4.89 -9.51
CA ASP A 198 -0.92 4.52 -9.11
C ASP A 198 -1.91 4.67 -10.29
N VAL A 199 -1.77 5.72 -11.12
CA VAL A 199 -2.59 5.89 -12.33
C VAL A 199 -2.35 4.76 -13.33
N VAL A 200 -1.09 4.41 -13.61
CA VAL A 200 -0.78 3.31 -14.54
C VAL A 200 -1.30 1.97 -14.00
N LYS A 201 -1.19 1.73 -12.69
CA LYS A 201 -1.75 0.55 -12.03
C LYS A 201 -3.27 0.46 -12.20
N THR A 202 -3.99 1.54 -11.90
CA THR A 202 -5.44 1.57 -12.01
C THR A 202 -5.90 1.37 -13.45
N TRP A 203 -5.26 2.00 -14.44
CA TRP A 203 -5.57 1.81 -15.85
C TRP A 203 -5.37 0.36 -16.30
N PHE A 204 -4.25 -0.24 -15.93
CA PHE A 204 -3.98 -1.65 -16.24
C PHE A 204 -4.98 -2.60 -15.59
N GLN A 205 -5.39 -2.33 -14.35
CA GLN A 205 -6.36 -3.16 -13.63
C GLN A 205 -7.81 -2.98 -14.12
N VAL A 206 -8.14 -1.85 -14.74
CA VAL A 206 -9.52 -1.46 -15.10
C VAL A 206 -9.83 -1.62 -16.59
N LEU A 207 -8.91 -1.27 -17.49
CA LEU A 207 -9.20 -1.18 -18.93
C LEU A 207 -9.05 -2.50 -19.70
N GLU A 208 -8.25 -3.43 -19.19
CA GLU A 208 -7.98 -4.71 -19.88
C GLU A 208 -9.12 -5.73 -19.82
N ASN A 209 -10.27 -5.36 -19.25
CA ASN A 209 -11.50 -6.14 -19.38
C ASN A 209 -12.25 -5.88 -20.70
N LYS A 210 -11.88 -4.86 -21.48
CA LYS A 210 -12.60 -4.49 -22.72
C LYS A 210 -11.99 -5.01 -24.01
N GLU A 211 -10.69 -5.29 -24.06
CA GLU A 211 -10.01 -5.66 -25.31
C GLU A 211 -9.09 -6.85 -25.05
N GLY A 212 -9.40 -8.02 -25.62
CA GLY A 212 -8.69 -9.30 -25.43
C GLY A 212 -7.25 -9.36 -25.96
N GLY A 213 -6.53 -8.24 -25.98
CA GLY A 213 -5.11 -8.13 -26.32
C GLY A 213 -4.20 -8.48 -25.14
N LYS A 214 -2.94 -8.85 -25.45
CA LYS A 214 -1.95 -9.16 -24.41
C LYS A 214 -1.63 -7.91 -23.58
N PRO A 215 -1.67 -8.01 -22.25
CA PRO A 215 -1.55 -6.86 -21.39
C PRO A 215 -0.10 -6.38 -21.32
N SER A 216 0.17 -5.15 -21.78
CA SER A 216 1.51 -4.56 -21.79
C SER A 216 1.49 -3.19 -21.14
N ILE A 217 2.33 -3.02 -20.13
CA ILE A 217 2.52 -1.76 -19.40
C ILE A 217 2.92 -0.65 -20.38
N ALA A 218 3.78 -0.95 -21.35
CA ALA A 218 4.21 0.01 -22.35
C ALA A 218 3.07 0.45 -23.28
N ALA A 219 2.13 -0.46 -23.60
CA ALA A 219 0.94 -0.13 -24.37
C ALA A 219 -0.01 0.76 -23.55
N THR A 220 -0.23 0.43 -22.28
CA THR A 220 -1.07 1.22 -21.35
C THR A 220 -0.51 2.64 -21.19
N VAL A 221 0.80 2.77 -20.95
CA VAL A 221 1.48 4.07 -20.83
C VAL A 221 1.38 4.87 -22.13
N ARG A 222 1.54 4.21 -23.29
CA ARG A 222 1.43 4.86 -24.60
C ARG A 222 0.01 5.36 -24.88
N THR A 223 -1.00 4.57 -24.55
CA THR A 223 -2.41 4.96 -24.70
C THR A 223 -2.75 6.13 -23.78
N LEU A 224 -2.37 6.06 -22.50
CA LEU A 224 -2.57 7.13 -21.52
C LEU A 224 -1.90 8.45 -21.97
N MET A 225 -0.66 8.36 -22.47
CA MET A 225 0.07 9.52 -22.95
C MET A 225 -0.53 10.11 -24.23
N ARG A 226 -1.22 9.30 -25.04
CA ARG A 226 -1.91 9.73 -26.26
C ARG A 226 -3.29 10.34 -25.99
N GLU A 227 -4.00 9.86 -24.97
CA GLU A 227 -5.37 10.30 -24.64
C GLU A 227 -5.39 11.50 -23.67
N ASP A 228 -4.68 11.42 -22.55
CA ASP A 228 -4.72 12.43 -21.47
C ASP A 228 -3.41 13.24 -21.34
N GLY A 229 -2.33 12.83 -22.04
CA GLY A 229 -1.02 13.47 -21.96
C GLY A 229 -0.38 13.44 -20.57
N TRP A 230 0.57 14.35 -20.31
CA TRP A 230 1.30 14.42 -19.03
C TRP A 230 0.42 14.75 -17.82
N ARG A 231 -0.72 15.41 -18.04
CA ARG A 231 -1.68 15.75 -16.97
C ARG A 231 -2.50 14.53 -16.52
N GLY A 232 -2.65 13.51 -17.36
CA GLY A 232 -3.31 12.25 -17.02
C GLY A 232 -2.66 11.52 -15.85
N PHE A 233 -1.32 11.55 -15.76
CA PHE A 233 -0.56 10.88 -14.72
C PHE A 233 -0.74 11.47 -13.31
N TYR A 234 -1.21 12.71 -13.19
CA TYR A 234 -1.47 13.37 -11.91
C TYR A 234 -2.98 13.51 -11.62
N ARG A 235 -3.82 12.91 -12.46
CA ARG A 235 -5.28 12.91 -12.30
C ARG A 235 -5.61 12.06 -11.08
N GLY A 236 -6.05 12.71 -10.00
CA GLY A 236 -6.28 12.05 -8.70
C GLY A 236 -5.25 12.37 -7.61
N LEU A 237 -4.34 13.33 -7.82
CA LEU A 237 -3.44 13.81 -6.76
C LEU A 237 -4.18 14.59 -5.65
N ILE A 238 -5.12 15.46 -6.03
CA ILE A 238 -5.90 16.30 -5.10
C ILE A 238 -6.84 15.50 -4.17
N PRO A 239 -7.47 14.40 -4.64
CA PRO A 239 -8.36 13.58 -3.81
C PRO A 239 -7.68 12.56 -2.88
N ARG A 240 -6.34 12.39 -2.93
CA ARG A 240 -5.61 11.48 -2.04
C ARG A 240 -5.41 12.11 -0.67
#